data_AF-A0A1U7Z385-F1
#
_entry.id   AF-A0A1U7Z385-F1
#
_cell.length_a   1.000
_cell.length_b   1.000
_cell.length_c   1.000
_cell.angle_alpha   90.00
_cell.angle_beta   90.00
_cell.angle_gamma   90.00
#
_symmetry.space_group_name_H-M   'P 1'
#
loop_
_entity.id
_entity.type
_entity.pdbx_description
1 polymer ?
#
loop_
_entity_poly.entity_id
_entity_poly.type
_entity_poly.pdbx_seq_one_letter_code
_entity_poly.pdbx_strand_id
1 'polypeptide(L)'
;MDTSLIHLLPQDTLHQIFSNLPLRQILICRSVCKLFYETLTSPSFLNLISVRPPFPLIALRPPHHQRHVSPHHPFLHVFDPDLTQWLRFPLGFLPFKSTAAIASSFGLVYLWADSPDSSKSLVLCNPLTRQFRVLPPLGSAWSRHGTVLAGTGGRVLVLTELAALYFSGSGPWLKFSSNLVSKPRCPILVSDSVFALCDVGSPWRNQWKLFSCTVAELEKSQGWNRLEKQEWGDVFDILKRPRLVRGTGNRLLMVGGLKSSFSLNASCSTILILRLDLETLEWDEAGRMPVEMYQSFQESSKFKVFGGGDRLCFSGRKVGKLAMWDCSSEVGKGEWRWIDGVPANGDGLCRGFVFEARLTAVP
;
A
#
# COMPACT_ATOMS: atom_id res chain seq x y z
N MET A 1 -17.81 -13.28 -45.94
CA MET A 1 -17.69 -12.57 -44.65
C MET A 1 -16.56 -11.60 -44.83
N ASP A 2 -16.79 -10.31 -44.63
CA ASP A 2 -15.73 -9.32 -44.81
C ASP A 2 -14.69 -9.48 -43.72
N THR A 3 -13.46 -9.83 -44.12
CA THR A 3 -12.30 -9.83 -43.23
C THR A 3 -12.04 -8.39 -42.81
N SER A 4 -12.38 -8.06 -41.56
CA SER A 4 -12.13 -6.73 -40.99
C SER A 4 -10.65 -6.36 -41.16
N LEU A 5 -10.41 -5.15 -41.67
CA LEU A 5 -9.09 -4.66 -42.12
C LEU A 5 -8.01 -4.77 -41.03
N ILE A 6 -8.39 -4.79 -39.75
CA ILE A 6 -7.46 -4.94 -38.63
C ILE A 6 -6.75 -6.31 -38.60
N HIS A 7 -7.34 -7.35 -39.20
CA HIS A 7 -6.71 -8.67 -39.35
C HIS A 7 -5.65 -8.70 -40.46
N LEU A 8 -5.59 -7.68 -41.32
CA LEU A 8 -4.58 -7.54 -42.38
C LEU A 8 -3.35 -6.74 -41.91
N LEU A 9 -3.39 -6.16 -40.70
CA LEU A 9 -2.27 -5.38 -40.17
C LEU A 9 -1.13 -6.29 -39.70
N PRO A 10 0.15 -5.96 -40.01
CA PRO A 10 1.30 -6.65 -39.43
C PRO A 10 1.30 -6.61 -37.90
N GLN A 11 1.88 -7.64 -37.28
CA GLN A 11 1.93 -7.77 -35.83
C GLN A 11 2.60 -6.55 -35.16
N ASP A 12 3.68 -6.01 -35.74
CA ASP A 12 4.36 -4.83 -35.18
C ASP A 12 3.53 -3.56 -35.27
N THR A 13 2.70 -3.41 -36.32
CA THR A 13 1.73 -2.32 -36.41
C THR A 13 0.68 -2.43 -35.30
N LEU A 14 0.17 -3.63 -35.03
CA LEU A 14 -0.72 -3.87 -33.89
C LEU A 14 -0.02 -3.58 -32.55
N HIS A 15 1.23 -4.02 -32.38
CA HIS A 15 2.02 -3.72 -31.19
C HIS A 15 2.20 -2.20 -30.98
N GLN A 16 2.45 -1.43 -32.04
CA GLN A 16 2.54 0.03 -31.97
C GLN A 16 1.20 0.70 -31.65
N ILE A 17 0.09 0.22 -32.22
CA ILE A 17 -1.27 0.74 -31.98
C ILE A 17 -1.76 0.47 -30.55
N PHE A 18 -1.42 -0.69 -29.99
CA PHE A 18 -1.77 -1.05 -28.61
C PHE A 18 -0.71 -0.65 -27.57
N SER A 19 0.49 -0.29 -28.03
CA SER A 19 1.26 0.79 -27.42
C SER A 19 0.48 2.12 -27.57
N ASN A 20 0.98 3.23 -27.02
CA ASN A 20 0.25 4.48 -26.79
C ASN A 20 -1.01 4.37 -25.88
N LEU A 21 -1.82 3.30 -25.95
CA LEU A 21 -3.00 3.10 -25.11
C LEU A 21 -2.65 3.00 -23.61
N PRO A 22 -3.48 3.56 -22.71
CA PRO A 22 -3.38 3.32 -21.27
C PRO A 22 -3.61 1.85 -20.90
N LEU A 23 -3.00 1.39 -19.80
CA LEU A 23 -3.10 -0.02 -19.37
C LEU A 23 -4.55 -0.52 -19.22
N ARG A 24 -5.45 0.34 -18.73
CA ARG A 24 -6.90 0.04 -18.64
C ARG A 24 -7.51 -0.34 -20.00
N GLN A 25 -7.13 0.37 -21.07
CA GLN A 25 -7.63 0.08 -22.41
C GLN A 25 -7.00 -1.19 -22.99
N ILE A 26 -5.71 -1.42 -22.79
CA ILE A 26 -5.04 -2.68 -23.15
C ILE A 26 -5.76 -3.90 -22.52
N LEU A 27 -6.11 -3.80 -21.24
CA LEU A 27 -6.85 -4.85 -20.52
C LEU A 27 -8.25 -5.09 -21.10
N ILE A 28 -8.96 -4.04 -21.53
CA ILE A 28 -10.27 -4.16 -22.18
C ILE A 28 -10.12 -4.78 -23.59
N CYS A 29 -9.13 -4.35 -24.37
CA CYS A 29 -8.84 -4.91 -25.70
C CYS A 29 -8.56 -6.42 -25.65
N ARG A 30 -7.90 -6.93 -24.60
CA ARG A 30 -7.70 -8.38 -24.39
C ARG A 30 -9.00 -9.19 -24.31
N SER A 31 -10.14 -8.58 -23.99
CA SER A 31 -11.46 -9.24 -23.98
C SER A 31 -12.29 -9.05 -25.24
N VAL A 32 -11.82 -8.30 -26.25
CA VAL A 32 -12.62 -7.98 -27.46
C VAL A 32 -12.61 -9.13 -28.47
N CYS A 33 -11.44 -9.68 -28.80
CA CYS A 33 -11.32 -10.78 -29.77
C CYS A 33 -10.05 -11.61 -29.56
N LYS A 34 -9.97 -12.79 -30.20
CA LYS A 34 -8.81 -13.70 -30.11
C LYS A 34 -7.52 -13.04 -30.58
N LEU A 35 -7.55 -12.33 -31.72
CA LEU A 35 -6.38 -11.61 -32.26
C LEU A 35 -5.80 -10.66 -31.20
N PHE A 36 -6.63 -9.80 -30.61
CA PHE A 36 -6.14 -8.85 -29.59
C PHE A 36 -5.67 -9.59 -28.33
N TYR A 37 -6.36 -10.65 -27.90
CA TYR A 37 -5.89 -11.45 -26.76
C TYR A 37 -4.50 -12.04 -27.00
N GLU A 38 -4.26 -12.61 -28.19
CA GLU A 38 -2.99 -13.21 -28.61
C GLU A 38 -1.89 -12.15 -28.76
N THR A 39 -2.14 -11.06 -29.50
CA THR A 39 -1.22 -9.93 -29.65
C THR A 39 -0.80 -9.36 -28.30
N LEU A 40 -1.77 -9.06 -27.42
CA LEU A 40 -1.56 -8.34 -26.16
C LEU A 40 -1.09 -9.24 -24.99
N THR A 41 -1.10 -10.56 -25.19
CA THR A 41 -0.51 -11.53 -24.27
C THR A 41 0.82 -12.09 -24.81
N SER A 42 1.23 -11.70 -26.03
CA SER A 42 2.49 -12.15 -26.63
C SER A 42 3.72 -11.67 -25.85
N PRO A 43 4.80 -12.46 -25.77
CA PRO A 43 6.03 -12.05 -25.07
C PRO A 43 6.62 -10.74 -25.60
N SER A 44 6.58 -10.52 -26.92
CA SER A 44 7.08 -9.30 -27.57
C SER A 44 6.30 -8.06 -27.12
N PHE A 45 4.97 -8.13 -27.08
CA PHE A 45 4.15 -7.03 -26.59
C PHE A 45 4.34 -6.79 -25.09
N LEU A 46 4.37 -7.86 -24.29
CA LEU A 46 4.61 -7.76 -22.85
C LEU A 46 5.97 -7.13 -22.53
N ASN A 47 7.02 -7.47 -23.30
CA ASN A 47 8.32 -6.82 -23.20
C ASN A 47 8.23 -5.33 -23.53
N LEU A 48 7.57 -4.96 -24.65
CA LEU A 48 7.37 -3.57 -25.06
C LEU A 48 6.65 -2.72 -24.00
N ILE A 49 5.65 -3.27 -23.30
CA ILE A 49 4.96 -2.55 -22.22
C ILE A 49 5.63 -2.67 -20.84
N SER A 50 6.70 -3.44 -20.69
CA SER A 50 7.34 -3.69 -19.38
C SER A 50 7.96 -2.45 -18.76
N VAL A 51 8.54 -1.58 -19.60
CA VAL A 51 9.19 -0.31 -19.22
C VAL A 51 8.21 0.80 -18.85
N ARG A 52 6.90 0.57 -18.99
CA ARG A 52 5.89 1.60 -18.73
C ARG A 52 5.74 1.92 -17.24
N PRO A 53 5.27 3.14 -16.90
CA PRO A 53 4.78 3.41 -15.56
C PRO A 53 3.64 2.44 -15.20
N PRO A 54 3.50 2.07 -13.92
CA PRO A 54 2.39 1.24 -13.47
C PRO A 54 1.08 2.04 -13.57
N PHE A 55 -0.06 1.36 -13.45
CA PHE A 55 -1.36 2.02 -13.29
C PHE A 55 -1.65 2.17 -11.78
N PRO A 56 -1.55 3.38 -11.19
CA PRO A 56 -1.66 3.56 -9.74
C PRO A 56 -3.12 3.54 -9.28
N LEU A 57 -3.50 2.48 -8.58
CA LEU A 57 -4.84 2.29 -8.00
C LEU A 57 -4.78 2.33 -6.48
N ILE A 58 -5.89 2.66 -5.83
CA ILE A 58 -6.02 2.60 -4.37
C ILE A 58 -6.88 1.40 -3.99
N ALA A 59 -6.25 0.33 -3.52
CA ALA A 59 -6.92 -0.91 -3.15
C ALA A 59 -7.42 -0.84 -1.70
N LEU A 60 -8.65 -1.29 -1.45
CA LEU A 60 -9.20 -1.47 -0.10
C LEU A 60 -8.91 -2.88 0.43
N ARG A 61 -8.52 -2.96 1.71
CA ARG A 61 -8.47 -4.21 2.46
C ARG A 61 -9.90 -4.63 2.84
N PRO A 62 -10.26 -5.92 2.75
CA PRO A 62 -11.61 -6.36 3.10
C PRO A 62 -11.91 -6.16 4.61
N PRO A 63 -13.19 -5.96 4.98
CA PRO A 63 -13.63 -5.82 6.37
C PRO A 63 -13.18 -6.99 7.25
N HIS A 64 -12.81 -6.71 8.50
CA HIS A 64 -12.40 -7.75 9.45
C HIS A 64 -13.46 -8.86 9.64
N HIS A 65 -14.74 -8.53 9.52
CA HIS A 65 -15.86 -9.47 9.70
C HIS A 65 -16.24 -10.25 8.42
N GLN A 66 -15.86 -9.78 7.22
CA GLN A 66 -16.13 -10.49 5.96
C GLN A 66 -15.12 -11.62 5.66
N ARG A 67 -14.09 -11.78 6.50
CA ARG A 67 -13.06 -12.84 6.40
C ARG A 67 -13.61 -14.28 6.43
N HIS A 68 -14.90 -14.48 6.73
CA HIS A 68 -15.52 -15.79 6.87
C HIS A 68 -16.87 -15.93 6.12
N VAL A 69 -17.35 -14.91 5.40
CA VAL A 69 -18.79 -14.81 5.03
C VAL A 69 -19.05 -14.32 3.59
N SER A 70 -18.11 -14.49 2.64
CA SER A 70 -18.37 -14.19 1.22
C SER A 70 -18.06 -15.39 0.32
N PRO A 71 -19.03 -16.32 0.14
CA PRO A 71 -18.83 -17.54 -0.66
C PRO A 71 -18.96 -17.32 -2.17
N HIS A 72 -19.46 -16.16 -2.63
CA HIS A 72 -19.72 -15.90 -4.04
C HIS A 72 -18.84 -14.77 -4.58
N HIS A 73 -17.74 -15.17 -5.22
CA HIS A 73 -16.76 -14.32 -5.93
C HIS A 73 -16.05 -13.28 -5.05
N PRO A 74 -14.85 -13.58 -4.51
CA PRO A 74 -14.04 -12.55 -3.86
C PRO A 74 -13.59 -11.51 -4.89
N PHE A 75 -13.74 -10.22 -4.55
CA PHE A 75 -13.26 -9.10 -5.36
C PHE A 75 -12.31 -8.23 -4.53
N LEU A 76 -11.25 -7.73 -5.17
CA LEU A 76 -10.51 -6.59 -4.65
C LEU A 76 -11.20 -5.30 -5.12
N HIS A 77 -11.69 -4.51 -4.17
CA HIS A 77 -12.16 -3.15 -4.46
C HIS A 77 -10.96 -2.23 -4.66
N VAL A 78 -10.91 -1.55 -5.81
CA VAL A 78 -9.86 -0.61 -6.18
C VAL A 78 -10.50 0.68 -6.67
N PHE A 79 -9.98 1.82 -6.23
CA PHE A 79 -10.33 3.13 -6.75
C PHE A 79 -9.31 3.57 -7.79
N ASP A 80 -9.81 4.06 -8.91
CA ASP A 80 -9.08 4.71 -9.98
C ASP A 80 -9.17 6.23 -9.74
N PRO A 81 -8.10 6.87 -9.23
CA PRO A 81 -8.10 8.28 -8.85
C PRO A 81 -8.07 9.24 -10.05
N ASP A 82 -7.68 8.78 -11.24
CA ASP A 82 -7.58 9.62 -12.44
C ASP A 82 -8.96 9.70 -13.12
N LEU A 83 -9.71 8.61 -13.14
CA LEU A 83 -11.09 8.57 -13.66
C LEU A 83 -12.17 8.67 -12.55
N THR A 84 -11.76 8.87 -11.30
CA THR A 84 -12.63 9.03 -10.10
C THR A 84 -13.70 7.93 -10.00
N GLN A 85 -13.33 6.67 -10.25
CA GLN A 85 -14.26 5.53 -10.34
C GLN A 85 -13.84 4.34 -9.46
N TRP A 86 -14.83 3.61 -8.94
CA TRP A 86 -14.60 2.33 -8.26
C TRP A 86 -14.61 1.18 -9.28
N LEU A 87 -13.53 0.40 -9.27
CA LEU A 87 -13.36 -0.82 -10.04
C LEU A 87 -13.37 -2.05 -9.09
N ARG A 88 -13.64 -3.23 -9.65
CA ARG A 88 -13.64 -4.52 -8.92
C ARG A 88 -12.79 -5.53 -9.65
N PHE A 89 -11.70 -5.98 -9.04
CA PHE A 89 -10.79 -6.95 -9.64
C PHE A 89 -11.14 -8.36 -9.11
N PRO A 90 -11.53 -9.31 -9.97
CA PRO A 90 -11.99 -10.63 -9.53
C PRO A 90 -10.81 -11.48 -9.02
N LEU A 91 -10.96 -12.01 -7.81
CA LEU A 91 -9.99 -12.92 -7.17
C LEU A 91 -10.44 -14.38 -7.22
N GLY A 92 -11.56 -14.70 -7.87
CA GLY A 92 -12.11 -16.06 -7.98
C GLY A 92 -11.27 -17.06 -8.79
N PHE A 93 -10.06 -16.69 -9.23
CA PHE A 93 -9.05 -17.62 -9.76
C PHE A 93 -8.18 -18.24 -8.64
N LEU A 94 -8.24 -17.70 -7.42
CA LEU A 94 -7.53 -18.21 -6.26
C LEU A 94 -8.29 -19.41 -5.66
N PRO A 95 -7.66 -20.58 -5.48
CA PRO A 95 -8.33 -21.81 -5.01
C PRO A 95 -8.52 -21.85 -3.48
N PHE A 96 -8.85 -20.72 -2.85
CA PHE A 96 -8.96 -20.60 -1.39
C PHE A 96 -10.36 -20.16 -0.97
N LYS A 97 -10.89 -20.76 0.10
CA LYS A 97 -12.23 -20.45 0.65
C LYS A 97 -12.34 -19.01 1.16
N SER A 98 -11.28 -18.48 1.74
CA SER A 98 -11.17 -17.08 2.15
C SER A 98 -9.81 -16.51 1.77
N THR A 99 -9.82 -15.26 1.32
CA THR A 99 -8.62 -14.46 1.09
C THR A 99 -8.80 -13.06 1.67
N ALA A 100 -7.71 -12.48 2.18
CA ALA A 100 -7.69 -11.12 2.71
C ALA A 100 -6.46 -10.37 2.20
N ALA A 101 -6.67 -9.47 1.23
CA ALA A 101 -5.60 -8.63 0.69
C ALA A 101 -5.05 -7.67 1.76
N ILE A 102 -3.72 -7.55 1.83
CA ILE A 102 -3.01 -6.81 2.88
C ILE A 102 -2.02 -5.77 2.34
N ALA A 103 -1.34 -6.04 1.24
CA ALA A 103 -0.32 -5.17 0.68
C ALA A 103 -0.21 -5.37 -0.83
N SER A 104 0.57 -4.51 -1.49
CA SER A 104 1.00 -4.69 -2.87
C SER A 104 2.44 -4.22 -3.02
N SER A 105 3.13 -4.77 -4.02
CA SER A 105 4.42 -4.27 -4.51
C SER A 105 4.58 -4.65 -5.97
N PHE A 106 5.05 -3.70 -6.79
CA PHE A 106 5.54 -3.96 -8.16
C PHE A 106 4.55 -4.72 -9.08
N GLY A 107 3.25 -4.46 -8.97
CA GLY A 107 2.21 -5.13 -9.76
C GLY A 107 1.62 -6.40 -9.14
N LEU A 108 2.07 -6.80 -7.95
CA LEU A 108 1.61 -7.98 -7.23
C LEU A 108 0.81 -7.58 -5.98
N VAL A 109 -0.31 -8.26 -5.73
CA VAL A 109 -1.13 -8.14 -4.52
C VAL A 109 -0.80 -9.29 -3.59
N TYR A 110 -0.58 -8.98 -2.31
CA TYR A 110 -0.30 -9.95 -1.25
C TYR A 110 -1.56 -10.16 -0.40
N LEU A 111 -1.89 -11.41 -0.12
CA LEU A 111 -3.11 -11.84 0.57
C LEU A 111 -2.82 -12.93 1.61
N TRP A 112 -3.51 -12.86 2.75
CA TRP A 112 -3.67 -14.02 3.63
C TRP A 112 -4.74 -14.94 3.06
N ALA A 113 -4.42 -16.21 2.83
CA ALA A 113 -5.35 -17.24 2.39
C ALA A 113 -5.54 -18.33 3.46
N ASP A 114 -6.70 -18.99 3.48
CA ASP A 114 -6.89 -20.23 4.25
C ASP A 114 -6.03 -21.37 3.71
N SER A 115 -5.42 -22.13 4.62
CA SER A 115 -4.69 -23.37 4.33
C SER A 115 -5.46 -24.60 4.86
N PRO A 116 -5.33 -25.80 4.26
CA PRO A 116 -6.04 -27.01 4.69
C PRO A 116 -5.82 -27.40 6.16
N ASP A 117 -4.65 -27.09 6.72
CA ASP A 117 -4.27 -27.30 8.12
C ASP A 117 -4.89 -26.29 9.10
N SER A 118 -5.86 -25.49 8.65
CA SER A 118 -6.45 -24.35 9.40
C SER A 118 -5.45 -23.24 9.76
N SER A 119 -4.26 -23.23 9.17
CA SER A 119 -3.34 -22.10 9.22
C SER A 119 -3.68 -21.05 8.15
N LYS A 120 -2.82 -20.03 8.02
CA LYS A 120 -2.92 -19.01 6.98
C LYS A 120 -1.64 -18.96 6.18
N SER A 121 -1.75 -19.19 4.88
CA SER A 121 -0.65 -19.02 3.93
C SER A 121 -0.59 -17.59 3.41
N LEU A 122 0.62 -17.08 3.18
CA LEU A 122 0.79 -15.83 2.44
C LEU A 122 0.85 -16.15 0.95
N VAL A 123 0.00 -15.49 0.18
CA VAL A 123 -0.15 -15.68 -1.27
C VAL A 123 0.13 -14.35 -1.95
N LEU A 124 0.87 -14.38 -3.05
CA LEU A 124 1.03 -13.26 -3.95
C LEU A 124 0.36 -13.59 -5.29
N CYS A 125 -0.33 -12.62 -5.88
CA CYS A 125 -1.04 -12.80 -7.14
C CYS A 125 -1.01 -11.54 -7.99
N ASN A 126 -1.16 -11.72 -9.31
CA ASN A 126 -1.47 -10.63 -10.22
C ASN A 126 -2.92 -10.80 -10.72
N PRO A 127 -3.88 -9.96 -10.24
CA PRO A 127 -5.27 -10.03 -10.70
C PRO A 127 -5.46 -9.79 -12.21
N LEU A 128 -4.50 -9.14 -12.89
CA LEU A 128 -4.55 -8.85 -14.33
C LEU A 128 -4.15 -10.04 -15.21
N THR A 129 -3.27 -10.92 -14.72
CA THR A 129 -2.89 -12.17 -15.40
C THR A 129 -3.62 -13.39 -14.85
N ARG A 130 -4.31 -13.24 -13.70
CA ARG A 130 -4.96 -14.33 -12.94
C ARG A 130 -4.00 -15.43 -12.50
N GLN A 131 -2.72 -15.09 -12.33
CA GLN A 131 -1.69 -15.97 -11.79
C GLN A 131 -1.50 -15.70 -10.29
N PHE A 132 -1.10 -16.74 -9.55
CA PHE A 132 -0.73 -16.63 -8.14
C PHE A 132 0.38 -17.62 -7.78
N ARG A 133 1.06 -17.34 -6.67
CA ARG A 133 2.03 -18.21 -6.03
C ARG A 133 1.78 -18.22 -4.53
N VAL A 134 1.87 -19.41 -3.94
CA VAL A 134 1.83 -19.58 -2.48
C VAL A 134 3.27 -19.51 -1.97
N LEU A 135 3.52 -18.71 -0.94
CA LEU A 135 4.83 -18.66 -0.28
C LEU A 135 5.02 -19.85 0.67
N PRO A 136 6.28 -20.18 1.03
CA PRO A 136 6.54 -21.22 2.02
C PRO A 136 5.74 -20.99 3.32
N PRO A 137 5.31 -22.06 4.01
CA PRO A 137 4.47 -21.93 5.19
C PRO A 137 5.17 -21.12 6.28
N LEU A 138 4.38 -20.36 7.04
CA LEU A 138 4.81 -19.53 8.15
C LEU A 138 3.96 -19.85 9.38
N GLY A 139 4.59 -19.86 10.56
CA GLY A 139 3.92 -20.25 11.80
C GLY A 139 2.71 -19.36 12.10
N SER A 140 1.65 -19.96 12.66
CA SER A 140 0.34 -19.31 12.87
C SER A 140 0.38 -17.97 13.64
N ALA A 141 1.38 -17.75 14.50
CA ALA A 141 1.59 -16.47 15.17
C ALA A 141 1.87 -15.31 14.20
N TRP A 142 2.60 -15.56 13.11
CA TRP A 142 3.00 -14.54 12.14
C TRP A 142 1.80 -14.00 11.34
N SER A 143 0.85 -14.85 10.98
CA SER A 143 -0.37 -14.42 10.27
C SER A 143 -1.35 -13.64 11.15
N ARG A 144 -1.28 -13.80 12.47
CA ARG A 144 -2.13 -13.10 13.46
C ARG A 144 -1.54 -11.77 13.91
N HIS A 145 -0.21 -11.70 14.09
CA HIS A 145 0.45 -10.59 14.78
C HIS A 145 1.50 -9.85 13.91
N GLY A 146 1.93 -10.43 12.79
CA GLY A 146 2.91 -9.85 11.89
C GLY A 146 2.36 -8.76 10.99
N THR A 147 3.15 -7.69 10.81
CA THR A 147 2.92 -6.68 9.77
C THR A 147 3.70 -7.08 8.54
N VAL A 148 3.01 -7.37 7.44
CA VAL A 148 3.63 -7.76 6.15
C VAL A 148 4.01 -6.51 5.37
N LEU A 149 5.29 -6.43 5.01
CA LEU A 149 5.88 -5.44 4.11
C LEU A 149 6.29 -6.15 2.83
N ALA A 150 5.73 -5.73 1.70
CA ALA A 150 6.02 -6.29 0.39
C ALA A 150 7.19 -5.52 -0.26
N GLY A 151 8.20 -6.25 -0.73
CA GLY A 151 9.36 -5.72 -1.46
C GLY A 151 9.27 -6.02 -2.95
N THR A 152 10.30 -5.63 -3.72
CA THR A 152 10.42 -5.97 -5.14
C THR A 152 10.78 -7.44 -5.33
N GLY A 153 10.53 -8.01 -6.52
CA GLY A 153 10.93 -9.38 -6.86
C GLY A 153 10.32 -10.48 -5.98
N GLY A 154 9.14 -10.25 -5.40
CA GLY A 154 8.49 -11.21 -4.50
C GLY A 154 9.04 -11.21 -3.07
N ARG A 155 10.02 -10.33 -2.73
CA ARG A 155 10.57 -10.19 -1.37
C ARG A 155 9.46 -9.85 -0.36
N VAL A 156 9.57 -10.40 0.84
CA VAL A 156 8.64 -10.11 1.95
C VAL A 156 9.40 -9.98 3.26
N LEU A 157 9.07 -8.95 4.04
CA LEU A 157 9.42 -8.86 5.45
C LEU A 157 8.14 -8.90 6.31
N VAL A 158 8.05 -9.83 7.24
CA VAL A 158 6.96 -9.91 8.23
C VAL A 158 7.52 -9.47 9.58
N LEU A 159 7.14 -8.28 10.04
CA LEU A 159 7.68 -7.67 11.25
C LEU A 159 6.70 -7.82 12.44
N THR A 160 7.20 -8.30 13.56
CA THR A 160 6.53 -8.24 14.87
C THR A 160 7.32 -7.33 15.81
N GLU A 161 6.90 -7.23 17.07
CA GLU A 161 7.63 -6.48 18.11
C GLU A 161 8.95 -7.17 18.52
N LEU A 162 9.00 -8.50 18.48
CA LEU A 162 10.14 -9.28 19.00
C LEU A 162 11.02 -9.88 17.90
N ALA A 163 10.46 -10.12 16.70
CA ALA A 163 11.17 -10.82 15.63
C ALA A 163 10.70 -10.36 14.23
N ALA A 164 11.56 -10.57 13.24
CA ALA A 164 11.26 -10.41 11.82
C ALA A 164 11.41 -11.75 11.08
N LEU A 165 10.56 -12.01 10.08
CA LEU A 165 10.80 -13.02 9.04
C LEU A 165 11.06 -12.34 7.71
N TYR A 166 12.14 -12.72 7.04
CA TYR A 166 12.46 -12.28 5.69
C TYR A 166 12.37 -13.45 4.70
N PHE A 167 11.83 -13.18 3.51
CA PHE A 167 11.85 -14.07 2.36
C PHE A 167 12.38 -13.28 1.17
N SER A 168 13.42 -13.80 0.52
CA SER A 168 14.16 -13.13 -0.55
C SER A 168 13.51 -13.23 -1.94
N GLY A 169 12.44 -14.03 -2.07
CA GLY A 169 11.82 -14.42 -3.34
C GLY A 169 11.98 -15.92 -3.66
N SER A 170 12.93 -16.59 -3.02
CA SER A 170 13.22 -18.03 -3.13
C SER A 170 13.75 -18.61 -1.80
N GLY A 171 13.82 -19.93 -1.69
CA GLY A 171 14.37 -20.60 -0.50
C GLY A 171 13.46 -20.56 0.74
N PRO A 172 14.02 -20.76 1.95
CA PRO A 172 13.29 -20.74 3.22
C PRO A 172 13.08 -19.31 3.76
N TRP A 173 12.21 -19.18 4.76
CA TRP A 173 12.14 -17.96 5.58
C TRP A 173 13.38 -17.85 6.48
N LEU A 174 14.03 -16.68 6.47
CA LEU A 174 15.05 -16.31 7.44
C LEU A 174 14.40 -15.60 8.62
N LYS A 175 14.84 -15.88 9.86
CA LYS A 175 14.29 -15.31 11.09
C LYS A 175 15.35 -14.53 11.83
N PHE A 176 15.04 -13.28 12.19
CA PHE A 176 15.91 -12.38 12.94
C PHE A 176 15.21 -11.89 14.21
N SER A 177 15.99 -11.47 15.21
CA SER A 177 15.46 -10.64 16.29
C SER A 177 15.02 -9.30 15.71
N SER A 178 13.94 -8.72 16.25
CA SER A 178 13.56 -7.37 15.82
C SER A 178 14.46 -6.32 16.43
N ASN A 179 15.06 -6.54 17.61
CA ASN A 179 15.89 -5.58 18.34
C ASN A 179 15.30 -4.15 18.43
N LEU A 180 13.97 -4.02 18.39
CA LEU A 180 13.27 -2.74 18.49
C LEU A 180 13.00 -2.38 19.94
N VAL A 181 13.16 -1.09 20.24
CA VAL A 181 12.90 -0.50 21.57
C VAL A 181 11.45 -0.60 22.01
N SER A 182 10.51 -0.64 21.06
CA SER A 182 9.08 -0.88 21.31
C SER A 182 8.38 -1.27 20.01
N LYS A 183 7.13 -1.74 20.12
CA LYS A 183 6.31 -2.18 18.98
C LYS A 183 6.30 -1.17 17.81
N PRO A 184 6.77 -1.56 16.61
CA PRO A 184 6.82 -0.65 15.46
C PRO A 184 5.43 -0.23 15.01
N ARG A 185 5.24 1.08 14.82
CA ARG A 185 4.01 1.68 14.34
C ARG A 185 4.13 2.06 12.88
N CYS A 186 3.25 1.45 12.06
CA CYS A 186 3.21 1.66 10.61
C CYS A 186 4.60 1.49 9.95
N PRO A 187 5.31 0.36 10.18
CA PRO A 187 6.58 0.14 9.50
C PRO A 187 6.37 0.10 7.99
N ILE A 188 7.37 0.56 7.24
CA ILE A 188 7.37 0.64 5.78
C ILE A 188 8.71 0.16 5.23
N LEU A 189 8.68 -0.44 4.04
CA LEU A 189 9.88 -0.87 3.32
C LEU A 189 10.09 0.10 2.14
N VAL A 190 11.28 0.69 2.06
CA VAL A 190 11.74 1.56 0.97
C VAL A 190 13.06 0.98 0.47
N SER A 191 13.07 0.48 -0.76
CA SER A 191 14.16 -0.35 -1.29
C SER A 191 14.47 -1.52 -0.33
N ASP A 192 15.70 -1.63 0.17
CA ASP A 192 16.11 -2.66 1.16
C ASP A 192 16.23 -2.10 2.60
N SER A 193 15.69 -0.89 2.84
CA SER A 193 15.64 -0.22 4.14
C SER A 193 14.23 -0.21 4.73
N VAL A 194 14.11 -0.67 5.96
CA VAL A 194 12.87 -0.66 6.75
C VAL A 194 12.88 0.58 7.63
N PHE A 195 11.77 1.33 7.65
CA PHE A 195 11.57 2.48 8.53
C PHE A 195 10.37 2.24 9.44
N ALA A 196 10.47 2.64 10.70
CA ALA A 196 9.40 2.51 11.68
C ALA A 196 9.35 3.69 12.66
N LEU A 197 8.15 4.02 13.15
CA LEU A 197 8.03 4.84 14.36
C LEU A 197 7.94 3.92 15.58
N CYS A 198 8.80 4.16 16.55
CA CYS A 198 8.70 3.53 17.86
C CYS A 198 8.42 4.60 18.90
N ASP A 199 7.64 4.22 19.91
CA ASP A 199 7.40 5.05 21.08
C ASP A 199 8.48 4.74 22.10
N VAL A 200 9.33 5.73 22.39
CA VAL A 200 10.37 5.64 23.43
C VAL A 200 9.98 6.42 24.69
N GLY A 201 8.72 6.87 24.75
CA GLY A 201 8.17 7.62 25.87
C GLY A 201 7.87 6.76 27.09
N SER A 202 7.30 7.41 28.10
CA SER A 202 6.77 6.75 29.29
C SER A 202 5.29 6.42 29.13
N PRO A 203 4.69 5.59 30.01
CA PRO A 203 3.24 5.34 30.01
C PRO A 203 2.36 6.60 30.08
N TRP A 204 2.92 7.72 30.54
CA TRP A 204 2.24 9.01 30.74
C TRP A 204 2.40 9.98 29.56
N ARG A 205 3.50 9.87 28.82
CA ARG A 205 3.83 10.74 27.68
C ARG A 205 4.55 9.93 26.60
N ASN A 206 3.85 9.70 25.50
CA ASN A 206 4.43 9.18 24.26
C ASN A 206 5.56 10.09 23.77
N GLN A 207 6.63 9.50 23.26
CA GLN A 207 7.71 10.20 22.56
C GLN A 207 8.05 9.38 21.30
N TRP A 208 7.61 9.85 20.13
CA TRP A 208 7.83 9.12 18.88
C TRP A 208 9.22 9.43 18.34
N LYS A 209 9.95 8.38 17.93
CA LYS A 209 11.22 8.49 17.22
C LYS A 209 11.21 7.63 15.96
N LEU A 210 11.91 8.09 14.93
CA LEU A 210 12.09 7.37 13.68
C LEU A 210 13.30 6.44 13.79
N PHE A 211 13.12 5.20 13.37
CA PHE A 211 14.17 4.20 13.29
C PHE A 211 14.27 3.65 11.88
N SER A 212 15.49 3.34 11.45
CA SER A 212 15.79 2.66 10.18
C SER A 212 16.68 1.44 10.41
N CYS A 213 16.51 0.42 9.58
CA CYS A 213 17.39 -0.75 9.54
C CYS A 213 17.33 -1.38 8.14
N THR A 214 18.47 -1.73 7.56
CA THR A 214 18.54 -2.48 6.30
C THR A 214 18.32 -3.97 6.54
N VAL A 215 17.89 -4.70 5.50
CA VAL A 215 17.78 -6.17 5.59
C VAL A 215 19.12 -6.82 5.97
N ALA A 216 20.24 -6.31 5.45
CA ALA A 216 21.58 -6.82 5.76
C ALA A 216 22.05 -6.52 7.21
N GLU A 217 21.53 -5.46 7.84
CA GLU A 217 21.74 -5.19 9.27
C GLU A 217 20.90 -6.14 10.14
N LEU A 218 19.62 -6.37 9.78
CA LEU A 218 18.75 -7.35 10.45
C LEU A 218 19.35 -8.77 10.39
N GLU A 219 19.90 -9.18 9.24
CA GLU A 219 20.60 -10.47 9.06
C GLU A 219 21.77 -10.64 10.04
N LYS A 220 22.56 -9.57 10.22
CA LYS A 220 23.70 -9.53 11.16
C LYS A 220 23.27 -9.30 12.61
N SER A 221 21.97 -9.28 12.89
CA SER A 221 21.38 -8.90 14.18
C SER A 221 21.89 -7.56 14.72
N GLN A 222 22.29 -6.65 13.84
CA GLN A 222 22.61 -5.28 14.20
C GLN A 222 21.32 -4.57 14.68
N GLY A 223 21.49 -3.56 15.53
CA GLY A 223 20.37 -2.79 16.05
C GLY A 223 19.70 -1.93 14.98
N TRP A 224 18.56 -1.34 15.33
CA TRP A 224 17.97 -0.29 14.51
C TRP A 224 18.67 1.03 14.76
N ASN A 225 19.05 1.72 13.69
CA ASN A 225 19.61 3.05 13.75
C ASN A 225 18.49 4.05 14.05
N ARG A 226 18.62 4.82 15.13
CA ARG A 226 17.73 5.94 15.42
C ARG A 226 18.07 7.09 14.47
N LEU A 227 17.10 7.51 13.67
CA LEU A 227 17.24 8.69 12.82
C LEU A 227 16.85 9.93 13.62
N GLU A 228 17.80 10.84 13.77
CA GLU A 228 17.58 12.15 14.37
C GLU A 228 18.60 13.17 13.87
N LYS A 229 18.19 14.44 13.90
CA LYS A 229 19.07 15.59 13.84
C LYS A 229 18.67 16.60 14.91
N GLN A 230 19.57 17.52 15.25
CA GLN A 230 19.29 18.57 16.24
C GLN A 230 18.23 19.55 15.73
N GLU A 231 18.20 19.87 14.43
CA GLU A 231 17.25 20.85 13.86
C GLU A 231 15.81 20.30 13.82
N TRP A 232 15.62 18.99 13.95
CA TRP A 232 14.28 18.39 13.99
C TRP A 232 13.48 18.74 15.24
N GLY A 233 14.14 19.13 16.34
CA GLY A 233 13.50 19.52 17.60
C GLY A 233 12.31 18.63 17.99
N ASP A 234 11.14 19.25 18.09
CA ASP A 234 9.86 18.65 18.49
C ASP A 234 8.91 18.32 17.32
N VAL A 235 9.42 18.13 16.09
CA VAL A 235 8.61 17.79 14.88
C VAL A 235 7.69 16.56 15.09
N PHE A 236 8.10 15.60 15.92
CA PHE A 236 7.28 14.43 16.26
C PHE A 236 6.20 14.75 17.31
N ASP A 237 6.47 15.73 18.17
CA ASP A 237 5.64 16.09 19.32
C ASP A 237 4.49 17.04 18.94
N ILE A 238 4.56 17.76 17.80
CA ILE A 238 3.40 18.53 17.28
C ILE A 238 2.27 17.63 16.75
N LEU A 239 2.56 16.36 16.44
CA LEU A 239 1.59 15.42 15.87
C LEU A 239 0.96 14.50 16.91
N LYS A 240 -0.37 14.43 16.91
CA LYS A 240 -1.14 13.43 17.65
C LYS A 240 -1.26 12.16 16.81
N ARG A 241 -0.81 11.03 17.38
CA ARG A 241 -0.93 9.67 16.80
C ARG A 241 -0.25 9.51 15.42
N PRO A 242 0.99 9.99 15.21
CA PRO A 242 1.67 9.97 13.90
C PRO A 242 1.70 8.58 13.27
N ARG A 243 1.78 8.55 11.93
CA ARG A 243 1.84 7.34 11.11
C ARG A 243 2.80 7.59 9.96
N LEU A 244 3.68 6.64 9.67
CA LEU A 244 4.44 6.66 8.43
C LEU A 244 3.61 6.11 7.28
N VAL A 245 3.83 6.71 6.11
CA VAL A 245 3.46 6.20 4.79
C VAL A 245 4.66 6.40 3.87
N ARG A 246 4.84 5.51 2.89
CA ARG A 246 5.89 5.65 1.87
C ARG A 246 5.54 6.81 0.93
N GLY A 247 6.44 7.76 0.75
CA GLY A 247 6.33 8.82 -0.25
C GLY A 247 6.90 8.38 -1.62
N THR A 248 6.89 9.29 -2.59
CA THR A 248 7.48 9.05 -3.92
C THR A 248 9.00 9.13 -3.88
N GLY A 249 9.66 8.22 -4.59
CA GLY A 249 11.13 8.14 -4.62
C GLY A 249 11.72 7.77 -3.25
N ASN A 250 12.77 8.49 -2.85
CA ASN A 250 13.48 8.30 -1.58
C ASN A 250 12.90 9.19 -0.45
N ARG A 251 11.58 9.18 -0.27
CA ARG A 251 10.88 10.07 0.67
C ARG A 251 9.91 9.33 1.58
N LEU A 252 9.77 9.81 2.81
CA LEU A 252 8.76 9.34 3.76
C LEU A 252 7.70 10.42 3.97
N LEU A 253 6.47 10.01 4.23
CA LEU A 253 5.39 10.89 4.69
C LEU A 253 5.05 10.54 6.14
N MET A 254 4.96 11.55 7.00
CA MET A 254 4.47 11.42 8.37
C MET A 254 3.14 12.14 8.52
N VAL A 255 2.13 11.41 8.96
CA VAL A 255 0.74 11.87 8.98
C VAL A 255 0.17 11.78 10.39
N GLY A 256 -0.37 12.89 10.90
CA GLY A 256 -0.95 12.97 12.24
C GLY A 256 -1.97 14.09 12.38
N GLY A 257 -2.71 14.11 13.49
CA GLY A 257 -3.51 15.29 13.83
C GLY A 257 -2.62 16.38 14.41
N LEU A 258 -2.55 17.56 13.80
CA LEU A 258 -1.78 18.69 14.33
C LEU A 258 -2.42 19.13 15.65
N LYS A 259 -1.66 19.08 16.76
CA LYS A 259 -2.14 19.54 18.07
C LYS A 259 -2.37 21.06 18.05
N SER A 260 -3.46 21.52 18.68
CA SER A 260 -3.76 22.95 18.84
C SER A 260 -2.89 23.63 19.91
N SER A 261 -2.25 22.86 20.79
CA SER A 261 -1.25 23.33 21.76
C SER A 261 -0.37 22.17 22.24
N PHE A 262 0.67 22.47 23.02
CA PHE A 262 1.56 21.47 23.61
C PHE A 262 0.99 20.73 24.84
N SER A 263 -0.28 20.95 25.20
CA SER A 263 -0.88 20.27 26.35
C SER A 263 -1.10 18.77 26.08
N LEU A 264 -0.99 17.95 27.14
CA LEU A 264 -1.11 16.48 27.06
C LEU A 264 -2.41 16.01 26.37
N ASN A 265 -3.51 16.75 26.58
CA ASN A 265 -4.83 16.43 26.05
C ASN A 265 -5.30 17.33 24.89
N ALA A 266 -4.40 18.13 24.29
CA ALA A 266 -4.73 19.08 23.24
C ALA A 266 -5.63 18.47 22.15
N SER A 267 -6.66 19.22 21.74
CA SER A 267 -7.44 18.95 20.53
C SER A 267 -6.53 19.00 19.29
N CYS A 268 -6.98 18.44 18.17
CA CYS A 268 -6.31 18.64 16.90
C CYS A 268 -7.05 19.70 16.09
N SER A 269 -6.32 20.62 15.47
CA SER A 269 -6.86 21.68 14.62
C SER A 269 -7.11 21.20 13.18
N THR A 270 -6.33 20.22 12.72
CA THR A 270 -6.39 19.63 11.37
C THR A 270 -5.60 18.30 11.34
N ILE A 271 -5.58 17.63 10.18
CA ILE A 271 -4.63 16.56 9.86
C ILE A 271 -3.51 17.15 9.00
N LEU A 272 -2.26 16.93 9.43
CA LEU A 272 -1.04 17.44 8.82
C LEU A 272 -0.25 16.28 8.18
N ILE A 273 0.32 16.54 7.02
CA ILE A 273 1.21 15.66 6.26
C ILE A 273 2.58 16.36 6.20
N LEU A 274 3.55 15.80 6.90
CA LEU A 274 4.96 16.17 6.79
C LEU A 274 5.65 15.21 5.82
N ARG A 275 6.69 15.69 5.14
CA ARG A 275 7.52 14.91 4.22
C ARG A 275 8.97 14.99 4.69
N LEU A 276 9.64 13.85 4.70
CA LEU A 276 11.07 13.71 4.96
C LEU A 276 11.73 13.27 3.67
N ASP A 277 12.70 14.06 3.21
CA ASP A 277 13.63 13.61 2.19
C ASP A 277 14.73 12.75 2.85
N LEU A 278 14.94 11.51 2.39
CA LEU A 278 15.87 10.58 3.03
C LEU A 278 17.33 10.79 2.62
N GLU A 279 17.60 11.62 1.60
CA GLU A 279 18.96 11.96 1.19
C GLU A 279 19.48 13.15 2.00
N THR A 280 18.69 14.23 2.09
CA THR A 280 19.07 15.41 2.88
C THR A 280 18.73 15.28 4.36
N LEU A 281 17.80 14.39 4.74
CA LEU A 281 17.21 14.27 6.08
C LEU A 281 16.57 15.59 6.57
N GLU A 282 15.89 16.28 5.67
CA GLU A 282 15.14 17.52 5.94
C GLU A 282 13.63 17.28 5.91
N TRP A 283 12.91 17.98 6.79
CA TRP A 283 11.45 17.92 6.90
C TRP A 283 10.79 19.13 6.27
N ASP A 284 9.74 18.91 5.48
CA ASP A 284 8.87 19.97 4.94
C ASP A 284 7.37 19.65 5.12
N GLU A 285 6.51 20.68 5.07
CA GLU A 285 5.05 20.48 5.06
C GLU A 285 4.61 20.11 3.64
N ALA A 286 4.15 18.88 3.44
CA ALA A 286 3.62 18.43 2.16
C ALA A 286 2.14 18.81 1.98
N GLY A 287 1.40 18.98 3.07
CA GLY A 287 0.04 19.48 2.99
C GLY A 287 -0.77 19.33 4.28
N ARG A 288 -1.90 20.03 4.29
CA ARG A 288 -2.77 20.18 5.46
C ARG A 288 -4.22 20.03 5.04
N MET A 289 -4.99 19.24 5.78
CA MET A 289 -6.41 19.02 5.49
C MET A 289 -7.20 20.34 5.66
N PRO A 290 -8.03 20.75 4.69
CA PRO A 290 -8.92 21.90 4.82
C PRO A 290 -9.81 21.80 6.06
N VAL A 291 -10.14 22.93 6.68
CA VAL A 291 -10.85 22.96 7.98
C VAL A 291 -12.25 22.36 7.85
N GLU A 292 -12.93 22.66 6.75
CA GLU A 292 -14.27 22.18 6.39
C GLU A 292 -14.28 20.65 6.23
N MET A 293 -13.24 20.11 5.58
CA MET A 293 -13.04 18.67 5.45
C MET A 293 -12.72 18.04 6.81
N TYR A 294 -11.87 18.69 7.61
CA TYR A 294 -11.47 18.20 8.94
C TYR A 294 -12.63 18.18 9.96
N GLN A 295 -13.63 19.06 9.84
CA GLN A 295 -14.85 19.02 10.67
C GLN A 295 -15.49 17.63 10.67
N SER A 296 -15.56 16.95 9.51
CA SER A 296 -16.07 15.57 9.42
C SER A 296 -15.23 14.54 10.19
N PHE A 297 -13.96 14.84 10.47
CA PHE A 297 -13.04 13.98 11.24
C PHE A 297 -12.98 14.33 12.74
N GLN A 298 -13.52 15.46 13.19
CA GLN A 298 -13.42 15.91 14.60
C GLN A 298 -14.05 14.91 15.58
N GLU A 299 -15.24 14.38 15.28
CA GLU A 299 -15.86 13.30 16.07
C GLU A 299 -15.07 11.98 16.02
N SER A 300 -14.31 11.77 14.94
CA SER A 300 -13.54 10.56 14.68
C SER A 300 -12.13 10.63 15.27
N SER A 301 -12.04 10.52 16.59
CA SER A 301 -10.77 10.48 17.36
C SER A 301 -9.70 9.47 16.89
N LYS A 302 -10.07 8.53 16.00
CA LYS A 302 -9.19 7.49 15.42
C LYS A 302 -9.40 7.35 13.90
N PHE A 303 -8.73 8.18 13.11
CA PHE A 303 -8.68 8.00 11.65
C PHE A 303 -7.67 6.92 11.20
N LYS A 304 -7.86 6.43 9.98
CA LYS A 304 -6.90 5.63 9.20
C LYS A 304 -6.36 6.48 8.06
N VAL A 305 -5.08 6.30 7.75
CA VAL A 305 -4.46 6.75 6.49
C VAL A 305 -3.92 5.53 5.76
N PHE A 306 -3.99 5.56 4.43
CA PHE A 306 -3.41 4.57 3.52
C PHE A 306 -3.20 5.22 2.14
N GLY A 307 -2.60 4.49 1.21
CA GLY A 307 -2.03 5.08 0.00
C GLY A 307 -0.51 5.10 0.11
N GLY A 308 0.12 6.04 -0.59
CA GLY A 308 1.57 6.18 -0.71
C GLY A 308 1.96 6.81 -2.04
N GLY A 309 3.25 7.05 -2.21
CA GLY A 309 3.71 7.94 -3.27
C GLY A 309 3.17 9.35 -3.02
N ASP A 310 2.54 9.90 -4.06
CA ASP A 310 1.92 11.23 -4.06
C ASP A 310 0.42 11.22 -3.74
N ARG A 311 -0.17 10.08 -3.33
CA ARG A 311 -1.62 9.93 -3.10
C ARG A 311 -1.95 9.30 -1.76
N LEU A 312 -2.66 10.03 -0.89
CA LEU A 312 -3.06 9.56 0.44
C LEU A 312 -4.59 9.60 0.63
N CYS A 313 -5.15 8.50 1.11
CA CYS A 313 -6.56 8.38 1.50
C CYS A 313 -6.73 8.33 3.01
N PHE A 314 -7.73 9.05 3.50
CA PHE A 314 -8.08 9.22 4.90
C PHE A 314 -9.50 8.71 5.15
N SER A 315 -9.65 7.83 6.16
CA SER A 315 -10.95 7.30 6.58
C SER A 315 -11.19 7.59 8.06
N GLY A 316 -12.30 8.29 8.35
CA GLY A 316 -12.81 8.51 9.69
C GLY A 316 -14.08 7.69 9.92
N ARG A 317 -14.34 7.34 11.18
CA ARG A 317 -15.56 6.59 11.53
C ARG A 317 -16.77 7.51 11.37
N LYS A 318 -17.87 6.99 10.82
CA LYS A 318 -19.11 7.71 10.45
C LYS A 318 -18.98 8.72 9.29
N VAL A 319 -17.80 8.96 8.72
CA VAL A 319 -17.63 9.92 7.60
C VAL A 319 -18.35 9.46 6.32
N GLY A 320 -18.47 8.16 6.09
CA GLY A 320 -19.13 7.57 4.90
C GLY A 320 -18.35 7.72 3.58
N LYS A 321 -17.45 8.71 3.51
CA LYS A 321 -16.56 9.02 2.38
C LYS A 321 -15.09 8.77 2.75
N LEU A 322 -14.19 8.83 1.76
CA LEU A 322 -12.74 9.01 2.00
C LEU A 322 -12.36 10.44 1.62
N ALA A 323 -11.57 11.11 2.44
CA ALA A 323 -10.82 12.28 1.96
C ALA A 323 -9.56 11.77 1.25
N MET A 324 -9.23 12.32 0.09
CA MET A 324 -7.99 12.05 -0.61
C MET A 324 -7.17 13.34 -0.77
N TRP A 325 -5.87 13.21 -0.57
CA TRP A 325 -4.85 14.21 -0.87
C TRP A 325 -4.02 13.72 -2.05
N ASP A 326 -3.92 14.56 -3.08
CA ASP A 326 -2.99 14.44 -4.20
C ASP A 326 -1.87 15.49 -3.99
N CYS A 327 -0.60 15.06 -4.03
CA CYS A 327 0.58 15.90 -3.80
C CYS A 327 0.73 16.97 -4.88
N SER A 328 1.06 18.21 -4.50
CA SER A 328 1.45 19.26 -5.45
C SER A 328 2.98 19.34 -5.60
N SER A 329 3.43 19.93 -6.71
CA SER A 329 4.82 20.39 -6.87
C SER A 329 5.14 21.59 -5.98
N GLU A 330 4.14 22.35 -5.55
CA GLU A 330 4.31 23.50 -4.64
C GLU A 330 4.34 23.05 -3.17
N VAL A 331 5.33 23.54 -2.41
CA VAL A 331 5.50 23.24 -0.98
C VAL A 331 4.28 23.71 -0.17
N GLY A 332 3.84 22.90 0.80
CA GLY A 332 2.66 23.17 1.62
C GLY A 332 1.31 22.98 0.91
N LYS A 333 1.30 22.71 -0.40
CA LYS A 333 0.08 22.55 -1.19
C LYS A 333 -0.15 21.10 -1.63
N GLY A 334 -1.42 20.77 -1.78
CA GLY A 334 -1.89 19.55 -2.41
C GLY A 334 -3.40 19.63 -2.60
N GLU A 335 -3.91 18.92 -3.60
CA GLU A 335 -5.33 18.93 -3.90
C GLU A 335 -6.06 18.00 -2.94
N TRP A 336 -7.16 18.49 -2.36
CA TRP A 336 -8.00 17.72 -1.45
C TRP A 336 -9.37 17.51 -2.07
N ARG A 337 -9.79 16.25 -2.17
CA ARG A 337 -11.10 15.88 -2.71
C ARG A 337 -11.75 14.75 -1.93
N TRP A 338 -13.08 14.70 -1.99
CA TRP A 338 -13.85 13.59 -1.45
C TRP A 338 -13.95 12.45 -2.47
N ILE A 339 -13.83 11.21 -1.99
CA ILE A 339 -14.19 10.00 -2.72
C ILE A 339 -15.52 9.49 -2.15
N ASP A 340 -16.53 9.53 -2.99
CA ASP A 340 -17.87 9.01 -2.75
C ASP A 340 -18.00 7.53 -3.15
N GLY A 341 -19.15 6.92 -2.85
CA GLY A 341 -19.47 5.55 -3.26
C GLY A 341 -18.59 4.46 -2.61
N VAL A 342 -17.98 4.76 -1.47
CA VAL A 342 -17.05 3.86 -0.76
C VAL A 342 -17.75 2.53 -0.45
N PRO A 343 -17.18 1.37 -0.86
CA PRO A 343 -17.75 0.07 -0.58
C PRO A 343 -18.04 -0.16 0.91
N ALA A 344 -19.23 -0.68 1.22
CA ALA A 344 -19.70 -0.82 2.59
C ALA A 344 -18.73 -1.67 3.44
N ASN A 345 -18.28 -1.10 4.57
CA ASN A 345 -17.34 -1.74 5.48
C ASN A 345 -17.88 -1.70 6.92
N GLY A 346 -18.06 -2.88 7.52
CA GLY A 346 -18.80 -3.05 8.77
C GLY A 346 -18.24 -2.34 10.01
N ASP A 347 -16.95 -1.98 10.05
CA ASP A 347 -16.37 -1.21 11.18
C ASP A 347 -16.35 0.31 10.97
N GLY A 348 -16.87 0.77 9.82
CA GLY A 348 -16.92 2.18 9.42
C GLY A 348 -15.55 2.83 9.17
N LEU A 349 -14.46 2.06 9.08
CA LEU A 349 -13.10 2.57 8.90
C LEU A 349 -12.36 1.83 7.78
N CYS A 350 -12.32 2.42 6.60
CA CYS A 350 -11.59 1.84 5.48
C CYS A 350 -10.08 1.78 5.76
N ARG A 351 -9.44 0.75 5.22
CA ARG A 351 -7.99 0.53 5.23
C ARG A 351 -7.63 0.10 3.82
N GLY A 352 -6.42 0.42 3.36
CA GLY A 352 -6.02 0.11 2.00
C GLY A 352 -4.51 0.12 1.81
N PHE A 353 -4.10 0.15 0.55
CA PHE A 353 -2.71 0.26 0.08
C PHE A 353 -2.71 0.70 -1.40
N VAL A 354 -1.58 1.22 -1.89
CA VAL A 354 -1.41 1.48 -3.34
C VAL A 354 -1.24 0.14 -4.06
N PHE A 355 -2.00 -0.05 -5.13
CA PHE A 355 -1.79 -1.11 -6.09
C PHE A 355 -1.27 -0.52 -7.41
N GLU A 356 0.05 -0.61 -7.59
CA GLU A 356 0.74 -0.23 -8.82
C GLU A 356 0.55 -1.30 -9.89
N ALA A 357 -0.64 -1.38 -10.49
CA ALA A 357 -1.02 -2.50 -11.34
C ALA A 357 -0.13 -2.58 -12.60
N ARG A 358 0.45 -3.76 -12.87
CA ARG A 358 1.29 -4.07 -14.03
C ARG A 358 0.86 -5.39 -14.66
N LEU A 359 0.69 -5.43 -15.98
CA LEU A 359 0.35 -6.67 -16.69
C LEU A 359 1.54 -7.64 -16.78
N THR A 360 2.77 -7.15 -16.66
CA THR A 360 4.02 -7.90 -16.78
C THR A 360 4.52 -8.51 -15.46
N ALA A 361 3.88 -8.22 -14.33
CA ALA A 361 4.29 -8.74 -13.03
C ALA A 361 3.90 -10.21 -12.86
N VAL A 362 4.89 -11.06 -12.53
CA VAL A 362 4.71 -12.51 -12.32
C VAL A 362 4.91 -12.83 -10.82
N PRO A 363 4.00 -13.61 -10.19
CA PRO A 363 4.12 -14.07 -8.79
C PRO A 363 5.26 -15.07 -8.51
#